data_AF-A0A7C1T576-F1
#
_entry.id   AF-A0A7C1T576-F1
#
_cell.length_a   1.000
_cell.length_b   1.000
_cell.length_c   1.000
_cell.angle_alpha   90.00
_cell.angle_beta   90.00
_cell.angle_gamma   90.00
#
_symmetry.space_group_name_H-M   'P 1'
#
loop_
_entity.id
_entity.type
_entity.pdbx_description
1 polymer ?
#
loop_
_entity_poly.entity_id
_entity_poly.type
_entity_poly.pdbx_seq_one_letter_code
_entity_poly.pdbx_strand_id
1 'polypeptide(L)'
;MRRGSLRWVRLRYRVECVDFQPASLTVQLEGVQSISAEQAETIEHSPMTLEFRNAATGATIASYTLPMARPDEQGRVVLQLWSDLPAGVYELYVYPYRSWLGRRVRLSWQPGGRYSLVLRNGDVVKDNAVDYGDLIAVLAQQGLEGLSEADVTCDGVVDAEDAVLVATNAGTYGDE
;
A
#
# COMPACT_ATOMS: atom_id res chain seq x y z
N MET A 1 17.44 -17.06 -11.95
CA MET A 1 16.05 -16.96 -11.42
C MET A 1 16.10 -16.77 -9.92
N ARG A 2 16.09 -15.51 -9.43
CA ARG A 2 15.93 -15.25 -8.00
C ARG A 2 14.44 -15.32 -7.68
N ARG A 3 14.06 -16.28 -6.83
CA ARG A 3 12.70 -16.41 -6.30
C ARG A 3 12.38 -15.13 -5.53
N GLY A 4 11.34 -14.39 -5.94
CA GLY A 4 10.80 -13.29 -5.14
C GLY A 4 10.50 -13.80 -3.74
N SER A 5 10.96 -13.06 -2.72
CA SER A 5 10.65 -13.31 -1.32
C SER A 5 9.13 -13.20 -1.13
N LEU A 6 8.42 -14.33 -1.16
CA LEU A 6 7.06 -14.41 -0.65
C LEU A 6 7.12 -14.12 0.85
N ARG A 7 6.88 -12.86 1.24
CA ARG A 7 6.76 -12.47 2.65
C ARG A 7 5.35 -12.81 3.11
N TRP A 8 5.24 -13.78 4.00
CA TRP A 8 3.99 -14.19 4.61
C TRP A 8 3.75 -13.31 5.84
N VAL A 9 2.57 -12.71 5.94
CA VAL A 9 2.16 -11.99 7.14
C VAL A 9 1.15 -12.85 7.89
N ARG A 10 1.54 -13.28 9.09
CA ARG A 10 0.67 -13.99 10.02
C ARG A 10 -0.05 -12.97 10.89
N LEU A 11 -1.36 -12.90 10.73
CA LEU A 11 -2.16 -11.84 11.30
C LEU A 11 -2.49 -12.11 12.79
N ARG A 12 -2.92 -13.33 13.20
CA ARG A 12 -3.02 -13.73 14.64
C ARG A 12 -2.82 -15.25 14.87
N TYR A 13 -2.00 -15.58 15.89
CA TYR A 13 -1.72 -16.82 16.66
C TYR A 13 -1.83 -18.29 16.14
N ARG A 14 -1.36 -19.20 17.02
CA ARG A 14 -1.11 -20.68 16.93
C ARG A 14 -2.41 -21.48 16.72
N VAL A 15 -2.50 -22.23 15.61
CA VAL A 15 -3.46 -23.32 15.46
C VAL A 15 -2.72 -24.49 14.81
N GLU A 16 -2.83 -25.67 15.42
CA GLU A 16 -2.28 -26.96 14.94
C GLU A 16 -3.16 -27.57 13.82
N CYS A 17 -3.69 -26.74 12.91
CA CYS A 17 -4.62 -27.19 11.88
C CYS A 17 -4.04 -26.87 10.49
N VAL A 18 -4.00 -27.89 9.63
CA VAL A 18 -3.07 -28.01 8.49
C VAL A 18 -3.64 -27.42 7.19
N ASP A 19 -4.90 -26.95 7.18
CA ASP A 19 -5.64 -26.70 5.93
C ASP A 19 -6.12 -25.26 5.69
N PHE A 20 -5.47 -24.25 6.27
CA PHE A 20 -5.76 -22.86 5.85
C PHE A 20 -4.96 -22.52 4.59
N GLN A 21 -5.61 -21.99 3.57
CA GLN A 21 -4.93 -21.36 2.44
C GLN A 21 -4.79 -19.86 2.72
N PRO A 22 -3.60 -19.27 2.46
CA PRO A 22 -3.42 -17.83 2.62
C PRO A 22 -4.31 -17.08 1.64
N ALA A 23 -4.92 -16.01 2.13
CA ALA A 23 -5.55 -15.02 1.24
C ALA A 23 -4.45 -14.22 0.52
N SER A 24 -4.72 -13.80 -0.70
CA SER A 24 -3.84 -12.93 -1.49
C SER A 24 -4.46 -11.55 -1.60
N LEU A 25 -3.72 -10.51 -1.20
CA LEU A 25 -4.09 -9.12 -1.45
C LEU A 25 -3.07 -8.52 -2.43
N THR A 26 -3.53 -8.19 -3.63
CA THR A 26 -2.75 -7.45 -4.61
C THR A 26 -3.01 -5.96 -4.45
N VAL A 27 -1.94 -5.20 -4.22
CA VAL A 27 -1.95 -3.75 -4.11
C VAL A 27 -1.23 -3.19 -5.33
N GLN A 28 -1.95 -2.45 -6.18
CA GLN A 28 -1.35 -1.70 -7.27
C GLN A 28 -0.96 -0.32 -6.73
N LEU A 29 0.34 -0.01 -6.78
CA LEU A 29 0.85 1.32 -6.47
C LEU A 29 0.73 2.18 -7.73
N GLU A 30 -0.03 3.27 -7.67
CA GLU A 30 -0.18 4.18 -8.81
C GLU A 30 1.12 4.97 -9.03
N GLY A 31 1.47 5.18 -10.31
CA GLY A 31 2.66 5.94 -10.71
C GLY A 31 3.98 5.18 -10.66
N VAL A 32 4.01 4.00 -10.02
CA VAL A 32 5.23 3.19 -9.87
C VAL A 32 5.43 2.27 -11.06
N GLN A 33 6.45 2.53 -11.87
CA GLN A 33 6.83 1.70 -13.02
C GLN A 33 8.34 1.67 -13.20
N SER A 34 8.87 0.60 -13.80
CA SER A 34 10.30 0.48 -14.16
C SER A 34 11.27 0.62 -12.98
N ILE A 35 10.81 0.34 -11.76
CA ILE A 35 11.62 0.46 -10.56
C ILE A 35 12.84 -0.48 -10.57
N SER A 36 13.96 0.03 -10.08
CA SER A 36 15.18 -0.73 -9.89
C SER A 36 15.04 -1.73 -8.73
N ALA A 37 15.97 -2.69 -8.69
CA ALA A 37 16.00 -3.68 -7.62
C ALA A 37 16.24 -3.06 -6.23
N GLU A 38 16.99 -1.98 -6.16
CA GLU A 38 17.33 -1.24 -4.93
C GLU A 38 16.13 -0.41 -4.45
N GLN A 39 15.41 0.20 -5.39
CA GLN A 39 14.17 0.92 -5.10
C GLN A 39 13.10 -0.02 -4.59
N ALA A 40 12.89 -1.15 -5.26
CA ALA A 40 11.93 -2.17 -4.85
C ALA A 40 12.23 -2.73 -3.44
N GLU A 41 13.50 -2.87 -3.08
CA GLU A 41 13.91 -3.30 -1.72
C GLU A 41 13.59 -2.24 -0.67
N THR A 42 13.82 -0.96 -0.95
CA THR A 42 13.44 0.11 -0.02
C THR A 42 11.92 0.16 0.19
N ILE A 43 11.13 -0.01 -0.87
CA ILE A 43 9.66 -0.08 -0.79
C ILE A 43 9.22 -1.34 -0.02
N GLU A 44 9.88 -2.48 -0.23
CA GLU A 44 9.59 -3.76 0.44
C GLU A 44 9.57 -3.64 1.97
N HIS A 45 10.41 -2.75 2.52
CA HIS A 45 10.55 -2.52 3.95
C HIS A 45 9.68 -1.37 4.50
N SER A 46 9.00 -0.60 3.66
CA SER A 46 8.09 0.45 4.09
C SER A 46 6.88 -0.15 4.82
N PRO A 47 6.43 0.39 5.95
CA PRO A 47 5.29 -0.16 6.66
C PRO A 47 3.98 0.17 5.93
N MET A 48 3.00 -0.70 6.11
CA MET A 48 1.62 -0.50 5.70
C MET A 48 0.71 -1.11 6.76
N THR A 49 -0.34 -0.39 7.13
CA THR A 49 -1.31 -0.86 8.12
C THR A 49 -2.60 -1.29 7.43
N LEU A 50 -3.04 -2.51 7.73
CA LEU A 50 -4.32 -3.07 7.31
C LEU A 50 -5.27 -3.10 8.50
N GLU A 51 -6.39 -2.39 8.43
CA GLU A 51 -7.45 -2.49 9.44
C GLU A 51 -8.70 -3.15 8.87
N PHE A 52 -9.11 -4.25 9.48
CA PHE A 52 -10.39 -4.90 9.22
C PHE A 52 -11.42 -4.32 10.17
N ARG A 53 -12.40 -3.60 9.62
CA ARG A 53 -13.53 -3.03 10.36
C ARG A 53 -14.82 -3.79 10.05
N ASN A 54 -15.72 -3.83 11.03
CA ASN A 54 -17.04 -4.37 10.86
C ASN A 54 -17.85 -3.49 9.89
N ALA A 55 -18.30 -4.05 8.77
CA ALA A 55 -18.96 -3.28 7.71
C ALA A 55 -20.35 -2.71 8.06
N ALA A 56 -20.90 -3.03 9.24
CA ALA A 56 -22.18 -2.50 9.72
C ALA A 56 -22.00 -1.45 10.82
N THR A 57 -20.94 -1.55 11.63
CA THR A 57 -20.72 -0.69 12.80
C THR A 57 -19.51 0.23 12.68
N GLY A 58 -18.63 -0.01 11.70
CA GLY A 58 -17.37 0.72 11.55
C GLY A 58 -16.32 0.38 12.61
N ALA A 59 -16.61 -0.50 13.57
CA ALA A 59 -15.68 -0.85 14.64
C ALA A 59 -14.50 -1.68 14.11
N THR A 60 -13.27 -1.29 14.46
CA THR A 60 -12.06 -2.06 14.15
C THR A 60 -12.08 -3.41 14.86
N ILE A 61 -12.02 -4.48 14.08
CA ILE A 61 -11.96 -5.88 14.54
C ILE A 61 -10.51 -6.30 14.72
N ALA A 62 -9.67 -5.93 13.74
CA ALA A 62 -8.25 -6.22 13.77
C ALA A 62 -7.46 -5.16 12.99
N SER A 63 -6.23 -4.92 13.44
CA SER A 63 -5.28 -3.99 12.83
C SER A 63 -3.91 -4.66 12.77
N TYR A 64 -3.24 -4.53 11.63
CA TYR A 64 -1.99 -5.20 11.33
C TYR A 64 -1.04 -4.26 10.59
N THR A 65 0.10 -3.94 11.20
CA THR A 65 1.19 -3.23 10.52
C THR A 65 2.21 -4.25 10.02
N LEU A 66 2.48 -4.21 8.73
CA LEU A 66 3.33 -5.16 8.02
C LEU A 66 4.20 -4.43 6.99
N PRO A 67 5.36 -5.00 6.63
CA PRO A 67 6.13 -4.50 5.49
C PRO A 67 5.27 -4.61 4.22
N MET A 68 5.36 -3.62 3.35
CA MET A 68 4.57 -3.55 2.12
C MET A 68 4.84 -4.73 1.17
N ALA A 69 5.97 -5.42 1.32
CA ALA A 69 6.47 -6.42 0.38
C ALA A 69 6.94 -5.81 -0.95
N ARG A 70 7.75 -6.59 -1.67
CA ARG A 70 8.49 -6.08 -2.82
C ARG A 70 7.56 -5.85 -4.01
N PRO A 71 7.43 -4.62 -4.54
CA PRO A 71 6.73 -4.38 -5.78
C PRO A 71 7.44 -5.07 -6.97
N ASP A 72 6.66 -5.49 -7.96
CA ASP A 72 7.18 -5.87 -9.28
C ASP A 72 7.50 -4.63 -10.14
N GLU A 73 8.00 -4.85 -11.36
CA GLU A 73 8.37 -3.79 -12.32
C GLU A 73 7.18 -2.90 -12.73
N GLN A 74 5.94 -3.32 -12.45
CA GLN A 74 4.71 -2.58 -12.71
C GLN A 74 4.11 -1.98 -11.43
N GLY A 75 4.86 -1.93 -10.33
CA GLY A 75 4.37 -1.38 -9.06
C GLY A 75 3.34 -2.25 -8.36
N ARG A 76 3.23 -3.54 -8.70
CA ARG A 76 2.30 -4.46 -8.03
C ARG A 76 2.97 -5.14 -6.87
N VAL A 77 2.31 -5.01 -5.73
CA VAL A 77 2.65 -5.67 -4.48
C VAL A 77 1.68 -6.81 -4.25
N VAL A 78 2.18 -8.00 -3.89
CA VAL A 78 1.34 -9.15 -3.54
C VAL A 78 1.62 -9.57 -2.11
N LEU A 79 0.63 -9.40 -1.26
CA LEU A 79 0.67 -9.85 0.13
C LEU A 79 -0.03 -11.19 0.29
N GLN A 80 0.63 -12.10 0.99
CA GLN A 80 0.02 -13.36 1.43
C GLN A 80 -0.37 -13.24 2.90
N LEU A 81 -1.67 -13.24 3.15
CA LEU A 81 -2.30 -12.94 4.42
C LEU A 81 -2.85 -14.22 5.05
N TRP A 82 -2.27 -14.62 6.17
CA TRP A 82 -2.80 -15.69 7.01
C TRP A 82 -3.60 -15.08 8.15
N SER A 83 -4.92 -15.21 8.09
CA SER A 83 -5.84 -14.63 9.08
C SER A 83 -6.70 -15.71 9.74
N ASP A 84 -7.00 -15.50 11.01
CA ASP A 84 -8.04 -16.19 11.77
C ASP A 84 -9.42 -15.51 11.63
N LEU A 85 -9.51 -14.40 10.88
CA LEU A 85 -10.77 -13.73 10.60
C LEU A 85 -11.73 -14.70 9.89
N PRO A 86 -12.95 -14.89 10.42
CA PRO A 86 -13.95 -15.74 9.79
C PRO A 86 -14.36 -15.16 8.43
N ALA A 87 -14.90 -16.01 7.56
CA ALA A 87 -15.49 -15.53 6.32
C ALA A 87 -16.66 -14.57 6.62
N GLY A 88 -16.74 -13.46 5.90
CA GLY A 88 -17.70 -12.41 6.18
C GLY A 88 -17.47 -11.14 5.38
N VAL A 89 -18.33 -10.13 5.56
CA VAL A 89 -18.18 -8.84 4.90
C VAL A 89 -17.48 -7.85 5.83
N TYR A 90 -16.38 -7.27 5.36
CA TYR A 90 -15.54 -6.35 6.10
C TYR A 90 -15.32 -5.07 5.31
N GLU A 91 -15.01 -3.99 6.01
CA GLU A 91 -14.32 -2.84 5.45
C GLU A 91 -12.84 -2.98 5.75
N LEU A 92 -12.02 -3.14 4.71
CA LEU A 92 -10.58 -3.14 4.82
C LEU A 92 -10.07 -1.73 4.56
N TYR A 93 -9.40 -1.16 5.55
CA TYR A 93 -8.63 0.06 5.41
C TYR A 93 -7.16 -0.27 5.21
N VAL A 94 -6.53 0.46 4.31
CA VAL A 94 -5.11 0.38 4.00
C VAL A 94 -4.51 1.76 4.22
N TYR A 95 -3.62 1.86 5.20
CA TYR A 95 -2.84 3.06 5.50
C TYR A 95 -1.39 2.84 5.04
N PRO A 96 -1.00 3.37 3.89
CA PRO A 96 0.38 3.34 3.43
C PRO A 96 1.23 4.37 4.17
N TYR A 97 2.55 4.13 4.24
CA TYR A 97 3.47 5.03 4.95
C TYR A 97 4.09 6.13 4.06
N ARG A 98 4.38 5.82 2.78
CA ARG A 98 4.84 6.82 1.79
C ARG A 98 3.66 7.47 1.10
N SER A 99 3.92 8.36 0.14
CA SER A 99 3.05 9.29 -0.62
C SER A 99 1.68 8.80 -1.15
N TRP A 100 1.27 7.56 -0.89
CA TRP A 100 -0.06 7.09 -1.24
C TRP A 100 -1.14 7.53 -0.25
N LEU A 101 -2.36 7.69 -0.77
CA LEU A 101 -3.57 7.95 0.00
C LEU A 101 -4.06 6.70 0.75
N GLY A 102 -4.65 6.91 1.92
CA GLY A 102 -5.41 5.89 2.63
C GLY A 102 -6.58 5.37 1.81
N ARG A 103 -6.85 4.07 1.87
CA ARG A 103 -7.89 3.43 1.04
C ARG A 103 -8.79 2.51 1.86
N ARG A 104 -10.10 2.70 1.73
CA ARG A 104 -11.14 1.80 2.25
C ARG A 104 -11.73 1.00 1.10
N VAL A 105 -11.88 -0.30 1.31
CA VAL A 105 -12.63 -1.18 0.41
C VAL A 105 -13.55 -2.10 1.20
N ARG A 106 -14.80 -2.22 0.76
CA ARG A 106 -15.71 -3.25 1.27
C ARG A 106 -15.41 -4.55 0.55
N LEU A 107 -15.09 -5.61 1.29
CA LEU A 107 -14.76 -6.92 0.73
C LEU A 107 -15.53 -8.05 1.41
N SER A 108 -15.82 -9.09 0.63
CA SER A 108 -16.32 -10.37 1.14
C SER A 108 -15.11 -11.25 1.45
N TRP A 109 -14.60 -11.15 2.67
CA TRP A 109 -13.46 -11.92 3.14
C TRP A 109 -13.79 -13.40 3.25
N GLN A 110 -12.83 -14.22 2.85
CA GLN A 110 -12.78 -15.65 3.03
C GLN A 110 -11.31 -16.11 3.02
N PRO A 111 -10.96 -17.15 3.79
CA PRO A 111 -9.66 -17.83 3.68
C PRO A 111 -9.38 -18.27 2.24
N GLY A 112 -8.13 -18.17 1.78
CA GLY A 112 -7.75 -18.45 0.39
C GLY A 112 -8.27 -17.46 -0.66
N GLY A 113 -9.02 -16.43 -0.25
CA GLY A 113 -9.58 -15.43 -1.15
C GLY A 113 -8.52 -14.57 -1.85
N ARG A 114 -8.88 -14.00 -3.00
CA ARG A 114 -8.03 -13.10 -3.78
C ARG A 114 -8.69 -11.73 -3.87
N TYR A 115 -7.95 -10.70 -3.48
CA TYR A 115 -8.42 -9.32 -3.42
C TYR A 115 -7.44 -8.42 -4.16
N SER A 116 -7.96 -7.34 -4.73
CA SER A 116 -7.16 -6.34 -5.42
C SER A 116 -7.63 -4.94 -5.07
N LEU A 117 -6.70 -4.03 -4.85
CA LEU A 117 -6.97 -2.60 -4.69
C LEU A 117 -5.86 -1.77 -5.33
N VAL A 118 -6.18 -0.50 -5.58
CA VAL A 118 -5.23 0.50 -6.07
C VAL A 118 -5.01 1.52 -4.96
N LEU A 119 -3.75 1.86 -4.70
CA LEU A 119 -3.37 2.99 -3.87
C LEU A 119 -3.01 4.16 -4.78
N ARG A 120 -3.82 5.22 -4.69
CA ARG A 120 -3.58 6.48 -5.39
C ARG A 120 -2.42 7.22 -4.75
N ASN A 121 -1.59 7.84 -5.58
CA ASN A 121 -0.35 8.48 -5.13
C ASN A 121 -0.47 10.01 -5.08
N GLY A 122 0.42 10.66 -4.35
CA GLY A 122 0.58 12.12 -4.32
C GLY A 122 0.31 12.82 -3.00
N ASP A 123 -0.05 12.11 -1.93
CA ASP A 123 -0.17 12.63 -0.55
C ASP A 123 1.21 12.57 0.13
N VAL A 124 2.08 13.49 -0.28
CA VAL A 124 3.47 13.64 0.18
C VAL A 124 3.54 14.13 1.62
N VAL A 125 2.65 15.05 2.03
CA VAL A 125 2.68 15.65 3.38
C VAL A 125 1.93 14.86 4.46
N LYS A 126 1.21 13.80 4.09
CA LYS A 126 0.56 12.86 5.03
C LYS A 126 -0.60 13.42 5.80
N ASP A 127 -1.44 14.17 5.11
CA ASP A 127 -2.74 14.61 5.62
C ASP A 127 -3.94 13.92 4.95
N ASN A 128 -3.67 12.90 4.11
CA ASN A 128 -4.68 12.10 3.41
C ASN A 128 -5.47 12.91 2.37
N ALA A 129 -4.92 14.02 1.91
CA ALA A 129 -5.35 14.79 0.74
C ALA A 129 -4.20 14.89 -0.26
N VAL A 130 -4.53 15.12 -1.54
CA VAL A 130 -3.56 15.54 -2.53
C VAL A 130 -3.89 16.98 -2.89
N ASP A 131 -3.06 17.92 -2.44
CA ASP A 131 -3.29 19.34 -2.65
C ASP A 131 -2.00 20.12 -3.00
N TYR A 132 -2.07 21.45 -2.89
CA TYR A 132 -0.93 22.29 -3.22
C TYR A 132 0.22 22.17 -2.21
N GLY A 133 -0.06 21.74 -0.98
CA GLY A 133 0.95 21.40 0.03
C GLY A 133 1.85 20.27 -0.46
N ASP A 134 1.27 19.21 -1.03
CA ASP A 134 2.02 18.11 -1.63
C ASP A 134 2.86 18.55 -2.82
N LEU A 135 2.27 19.36 -3.70
CA LEU A 135 2.98 19.84 -4.89
C LEU A 135 4.18 20.72 -4.48
N ILE A 136 4.00 21.59 -3.49
CA ILE A 136 5.10 22.40 -2.93
C ILE A 136 6.16 21.50 -2.30
N ALA A 137 5.77 20.43 -1.60
CA ALA A 137 6.71 19.49 -0.99
C ALA A 137 7.59 18.76 -2.01
N VAL A 138 7.02 18.39 -3.18
CA VAL A 138 7.78 17.84 -4.31
C VAL A 138 8.73 18.89 -4.89
N LEU A 139 8.22 20.07 -5.25
CA LEU A 139 9.01 21.13 -5.87
C LEU A 139 10.15 21.63 -4.96
N ALA A 140 9.96 21.61 -3.65
CA ALA A 140 10.99 21.96 -2.67
C ALA A 140 12.15 20.96 -2.62
N GLN A 141 11.94 19.73 -3.10
CA GLN A 141 12.93 18.65 -3.12
C GLN A 141 13.43 18.31 -4.53
N GLN A 142 13.11 19.13 -5.53
CA GLN A 142 13.52 18.93 -6.92
C GLN A 142 15.02 18.63 -7.05
N GLY A 143 15.35 17.57 -7.78
CA GLY A 143 16.72 17.12 -8.02
C GLY A 143 17.33 16.30 -6.88
N LEU A 144 16.57 15.99 -5.82
CA LEU A 144 17.00 15.05 -4.79
C LEU A 144 17.04 13.63 -5.38
N GLU A 145 18.17 12.94 -5.17
CA GLU A 145 18.35 11.55 -5.58
C GLU A 145 18.06 10.59 -4.43
N GLY A 146 17.59 9.39 -4.78
CA GLY A 146 17.16 8.37 -3.84
C GLY A 146 15.68 8.49 -3.46
N LEU A 147 15.13 7.37 -2.98
CA LEU A 147 13.72 7.29 -2.65
C LEU A 147 13.36 8.16 -1.44
N SER A 148 12.52 9.16 -1.66
CA SER A 148 11.89 9.99 -0.62
C SER A 148 10.37 9.98 -0.77
N GLU A 149 9.64 10.65 0.12
CA GLU A 149 8.20 10.87 -0.03
C GLU A 149 7.88 11.79 -1.22
N ALA A 150 8.81 12.66 -1.61
CA ALA A 150 8.66 13.55 -2.78
C ALA A 150 8.98 12.87 -4.12
N ASP A 151 9.69 11.73 -4.10
CA ASP A 151 9.87 10.82 -5.23
C ASP A 151 8.62 9.92 -5.31
N VAL A 152 7.54 10.51 -5.84
CA VAL A 152 6.20 9.95 -5.88
C VAL A 152 6.15 8.78 -6.87
N THR A 153 6.86 8.88 -7.99
CA THR A 153 6.97 7.82 -9.01
C THR A 153 7.87 6.66 -8.58
N CYS A 154 8.69 6.87 -7.54
CA CYS A 154 9.65 5.91 -7.00
C CYS A 154 10.75 5.52 -7.99
N ASP A 155 11.10 6.41 -8.92
CA ASP A 155 12.10 6.18 -9.95
C ASP A 155 13.53 6.57 -9.51
N GLY A 156 13.65 7.11 -8.29
CA GLY A 156 14.91 7.44 -7.63
C GLY A 156 15.37 8.87 -7.81
N VAL A 157 14.61 9.74 -8.46
CA VAL A 157 14.91 11.17 -8.57
C VAL A 157 13.65 11.99 -8.40
N VAL A 158 13.69 13.02 -7.56
CA VAL A 158 12.56 13.95 -7.44
C VAL A 158 12.57 14.88 -8.65
N ASP A 159 11.63 14.72 -9.57
CA ASP A 159 11.60 15.50 -10.79
C ASP A 159 10.22 16.01 -11.23
N ALA A 160 10.12 16.46 -12.48
CA ALA A 160 8.88 17.00 -13.03
C ALA A 160 7.78 15.93 -13.17
N GLU A 161 8.13 14.66 -13.34
CA GLU A 161 7.17 13.56 -13.41
C GLU A 161 6.46 13.36 -12.07
N ASP A 162 7.16 13.49 -10.94
CA ASP A 162 6.54 13.48 -9.61
C ASP A 162 5.56 14.63 -9.43
N ALA A 163 5.98 15.84 -9.81
CA ALA A 163 5.13 17.03 -9.72
C ALA A 163 3.89 16.91 -10.62
N VAL A 164 4.03 16.33 -11.81
CA VAL A 164 2.92 16.05 -12.72
C VAL A 164 1.96 15.02 -12.14
N LEU A 165 2.46 13.96 -11.48
CA LEU A 165 1.62 12.96 -10.84
C LEU A 165 0.80 13.56 -9.69
N VAL A 166 1.44 14.37 -8.82
CA VAL A 166 0.73 15.10 -7.76
C VAL A 166 -0.31 16.06 -8.35
N ALA A 167 0.06 16.85 -9.37
CA ALA A 167 -0.86 17.78 -10.01
C ALA A 167 -2.05 17.07 -10.70
N THR A 168 -1.82 15.87 -11.24
CA THR A 168 -2.88 15.04 -11.85
C THR A 168 -3.87 14.55 -10.81
N ASN A 169 -3.40 14.24 -9.60
CA ASN A 169 -4.22 13.73 -8.50
C ASN A 169 -4.71 14.84 -7.55
N ALA A 170 -4.39 16.10 -7.79
CA ALA A 170 -4.81 17.22 -6.94
C ALA A 170 -6.33 17.30 -6.78
N GLY A 171 -6.79 17.56 -5.55
CA GLY A 171 -8.20 17.56 -5.15
C GLY A 171 -8.77 16.17 -4.83
N THR A 172 -7.93 15.14 -4.78
CA THR A 172 -8.34 13.80 -4.32
C THR A 172 -8.08 13.62 -2.84
N TYR A 173 -8.90 12.78 -2.21
CA TYR A 173 -8.85 12.50 -0.78
C TYR A 173 -8.81 10.99 -0.58
N GLY A 174 -8.05 10.56 0.42
CA GLY A 174 -8.09 9.18 0.88
C GLY A 174 -9.34 8.91 1.71
N ASP A 175 -9.55 7.64 2.02
CA ASP A 175 -10.64 7.20 2.88
C ASP A 175 -10.25 7.31 4.37
N GLU A 176 -11.20 7.69 5.24
CA GLU A 176 -11.10 7.77 6.72
C GLU A 176 -11.86 6.66 7.44
#